data_AF-A0A0Q6BU58-F1
#
_entry.id   AF-A0A0Q6BU58-F1
#
_cell.length_a   1.000
_cell.length_b   1.000
_cell.length_c   1.000
_cell.angle_alpha   90.00
_cell.angle_beta   90.00
_cell.angle_gamma   90.00
#
_symmetry.space_group_name_H-M   'P 1'
#
loop_
_entity.id
_entity.type
_entity.pdbx_description
1 polymer ?
#
loop_
_entity_poly.entity_id
_entity_poly.type
_entity_poly.pdbx_seq_one_letter_code
_entity_poly.pdbx_strand_id
1 'polypeptide(L)'
;MIRGHIDFVSRGRVEGWIFCEKLALTGHTVLAFVDDQCVGGGPISRFRQDLLEAGIGDGVVGFGFPVALEPWHDPRTLDVRLDGSTLQLKQADARLVPRDSVGEDRRRQGRDPAALAFMHERGWLSRAQFEALKTLGEFGVHVQALRLETRSRMHADLIEDVARTAGEQLELFLMQPIEIEIVEGAGPADLAAFRREMRAAFPFVPPIVGLWAKSRLHVQVAEGSHHDGTGGGRAVGGVEYGFGERHLLLLDLDAGHTFLEEARSGFTVFVPRRPAT
;
A
#
# COMPACT_ATOMS: atom_id res chain seq x y z
N MET A 1 17.32 -21.16 18.29
CA MET A 1 18.43 -20.44 17.62
C MET A 1 17.92 -19.06 17.20
N ILE A 2 18.78 -18.03 17.18
CA ILE A 2 18.40 -16.71 16.64
C ILE A 2 18.87 -16.64 15.19
N ARG A 3 17.96 -16.21 14.30
CA ARG A 3 18.16 -16.04 12.86
C ARG A 3 17.77 -14.62 12.50
N GLY A 4 18.36 -14.05 11.47
CA GLY A 4 17.99 -12.72 11.00
C GLY A 4 18.83 -12.30 9.80
N HIS A 5 18.37 -11.26 9.13
CA HIS A 5 18.99 -10.76 7.91
C HIS A 5 18.75 -9.25 7.78
N ILE A 6 19.76 -8.53 7.31
CA ILE A 6 19.64 -7.11 6.93
C ILE A 6 19.28 -7.09 5.45
N ASP A 7 18.06 -6.65 5.13
CA ASP A 7 17.58 -6.61 3.75
C ASP A 7 18.07 -5.36 3.01
N PHE A 8 18.18 -4.24 3.75
CA PHE A 8 18.50 -2.94 3.18
C PHE A 8 19.26 -2.09 4.18
N VAL A 9 20.31 -1.42 3.68
CA VAL A 9 21.03 -0.41 4.44
C VAL A 9 21.35 0.79 3.55
N SER A 10 21.16 1.97 4.10
CA SER A 10 21.46 3.26 3.48
C SER A 10 22.00 4.21 4.54
N ARG A 11 22.43 5.40 4.13
CA ARG A 11 22.88 6.45 5.05
C ARG A 11 21.80 7.00 5.98
N GLY A 12 20.52 6.85 5.62
CA GLY A 12 19.40 7.38 6.41
C GLY A 12 18.51 6.33 7.05
N ARG A 13 18.68 5.04 6.72
CA ARG A 13 17.76 3.97 7.15
C ARG A 13 18.37 2.59 7.01
N VAL A 14 18.01 1.71 7.95
CA VAL A 14 18.27 0.26 7.88
C VAL A 14 16.98 -0.52 8.02
N GLU A 15 16.89 -1.67 7.35
CA GLU A 15 15.76 -2.59 7.43
C GLU A 15 16.21 -4.05 7.37
N GLY A 16 15.41 -4.92 7.99
CA GLY A 16 15.69 -6.34 8.00
C GLY A 16 14.67 -7.09 8.84
N TRP A 17 15.05 -8.28 9.27
CA TRP A 17 14.25 -9.10 10.18
C TRP A 17 15.13 -9.88 11.15
N ILE A 18 14.55 -10.25 12.28
CA ILE A 18 15.18 -11.05 13.33
C ILE A 18 14.15 -11.93 14.00
N PHE A 19 14.50 -13.19 14.22
CA PHE A 19 13.64 -14.22 14.78
C PHE A 19 14.40 -15.06 15.80
N CYS A 20 13.74 -15.41 16.90
CA CYS A 20 14.23 -16.35 17.90
C CYS A 20 13.21 -17.47 18.12
N GLU A 21 13.64 -18.73 18.01
CA GLU A 21 12.76 -19.88 18.27
C GLU A 21 12.30 -20.01 19.72
N LYS A 22 13.07 -19.43 20.65
CA LYS A 22 12.82 -19.57 22.10
C LYS A 22 12.16 -18.36 22.73
N LEU A 23 12.05 -17.25 22.00
CA LEU A 23 11.58 -15.97 22.53
C LEU A 23 10.84 -15.18 21.46
N ALA A 24 9.64 -14.68 21.78
CA ALA A 24 8.96 -13.70 20.94
C ALA A 24 9.70 -12.35 21.03
N LEU A 25 10.29 -11.91 19.92
CA LEU A 25 11.04 -10.66 19.85
C LEU A 25 10.19 -9.45 19.45
N THR A 26 8.91 -9.64 19.14
CA THR A 26 8.00 -8.55 18.82
C THR A 26 7.97 -7.51 19.95
N GLY A 27 8.06 -6.23 19.59
CA GLY A 27 8.15 -5.11 20.54
C GLY A 27 9.53 -4.87 21.14
N HIS A 28 10.50 -5.78 20.98
CA HIS A 28 11.87 -5.54 21.42
C HIS A 28 12.59 -4.58 20.46
N THR A 29 13.56 -3.85 20.99
CA THR A 29 14.34 -2.88 20.23
C THR A 29 15.57 -3.52 19.63
N VAL A 30 15.84 -3.21 18.36
CA VAL A 30 17.13 -3.44 17.71
C VAL A 30 17.86 -2.12 17.52
N LEU A 31 19.18 -2.18 17.63
CA LEU A 31 20.10 -1.05 17.54
C LEU A 31 21.08 -1.29 16.40
N ALA A 32 21.38 -0.25 15.62
CA ALA A 32 22.40 -0.28 14.59
C ALA A 32 23.70 0.34 15.11
N PHE A 33 24.81 -0.30 14.79
CA PHE A 33 26.16 0.13 15.15
C PHE A 33 27.07 0.24 13.94
N VAL A 34 27.97 1.22 13.94
CA VAL A 34 29.12 1.32 13.03
C VAL A 34 30.33 1.63 13.90
N ASP A 35 31.40 0.84 13.79
CA ASP A 35 32.62 0.99 14.60
C ASP A 35 32.34 1.11 16.12
N ASP A 36 31.41 0.29 16.62
CA ASP A 36 30.88 0.28 17.99
C ASP A 36 30.14 1.55 18.47
N GLN A 37 29.91 2.53 17.58
CA GLN A 37 29.02 3.66 17.84
C GLN A 37 27.58 3.31 17.44
N CYS A 38 26.62 3.52 18.35
CA CYS A 38 25.19 3.40 18.03
C CYS A 38 24.75 4.54 17.12
N VAL A 39 24.20 4.20 15.94
CA VAL A 39 23.79 5.14 14.90
C VAL A 39 22.28 5.19 14.71
N GLY A 40 21.51 4.38 15.44
CA GLY A 40 20.05 4.39 15.41
C GLY A 40 19.45 3.13 16.03
N GLY A 41 18.13 3.11 16.19
CA GLY A 41 17.41 1.96 16.72
C GLY A 41 15.90 2.05 16.55
N GLY A 42 15.23 0.90 16.64
CA GLY A 42 13.77 0.84 16.56
C GLY A 42 13.19 -0.53 16.90
N PRO A 43 11.87 -0.61 17.10
CA PRO A 43 11.21 -1.84 17.53
C PRO A 43 11.03 -2.84 16.39
N ILE A 44 11.10 -4.12 16.74
CA ILE A 44 10.69 -5.24 15.89
C ILE A 44 9.16 -5.28 15.90
N SER A 45 8.56 -4.78 14.84
CA SER A 45 7.11 -4.55 14.77
C SER A 45 6.53 -4.72 13.37
N ARG A 46 7.40 -4.89 12.37
CA ARG A 46 6.95 -4.96 10.98
C ARG A 46 6.58 -6.39 10.63
N PHE A 47 5.39 -6.53 10.05
CA PHE A 47 4.90 -7.79 9.53
C PHE A 47 5.56 -8.13 8.19
N ARG A 48 5.99 -9.38 8.05
CA ARG A 48 6.61 -9.94 6.85
C ARG A 48 5.94 -11.25 6.48
N GLN A 49 5.14 -11.19 5.41
CA GLN A 49 4.34 -12.31 4.92
C GLN A 49 5.19 -13.48 4.46
N ASP A 50 6.25 -13.22 3.70
CA ASP A 50 7.20 -14.25 3.26
C ASP A 50 7.85 -15.03 4.41
N LEU A 51 8.12 -14.36 5.54
CA LEU A 51 8.64 -15.02 6.73
C LEU A 51 7.57 -15.83 7.46
N LEU A 52 6.32 -15.36 7.47
CA LEU A 52 5.19 -16.14 7.99
C LEU A 52 5.00 -17.42 7.15
N GLU A 53 4.99 -17.30 5.82
CA GLU A 53 4.84 -18.43 4.89
C GLU A 53 6.01 -19.42 5.01
N ALA A 54 7.22 -18.94 5.27
CA ALA A 54 8.39 -19.77 5.57
C ALA A 54 8.36 -20.42 6.97
N GLY A 55 7.30 -20.20 7.77
CA GLY A 55 7.17 -20.73 9.13
C GLY A 55 8.12 -20.09 10.14
N ILE A 56 8.56 -18.85 9.89
CA ILE A 56 9.46 -18.10 10.76
C ILE A 56 8.64 -17.18 11.68
N GLY A 57 8.41 -17.64 12.91
CA GLY A 57 7.69 -16.90 13.93
C GLY A 57 6.23 -16.66 13.58
N ASP A 58 5.68 -15.54 14.05
CA ASP A 58 4.31 -15.07 13.74
C ASP A 58 4.28 -14.06 12.58
N GLY A 59 5.37 -13.95 11.82
CA GLY A 59 5.54 -12.95 10.76
C GLY A 59 5.89 -11.55 11.26
N VAL A 60 5.75 -11.22 12.56
CA VAL A 60 6.12 -9.90 13.12
C VAL A 60 7.56 -9.91 13.62
N VAL A 61 8.45 -10.15 12.68
CA VAL A 61 9.89 -10.31 12.91
C VAL A 61 10.70 -9.24 12.18
N GLY A 62 10.04 -8.35 11.44
CA GLY A 62 10.68 -7.28 10.68
C GLY A 62 10.98 -6.04 11.52
N PHE A 63 12.07 -5.36 11.16
CA PHE A 63 12.44 -4.07 11.71
C PHE A 63 12.76 -3.09 10.58
N GLY A 64 12.64 -1.80 10.89
CA GLY A 64 13.29 -0.77 10.10
C GLY A 64 13.13 0.59 10.74
N PHE A 65 14.23 1.33 10.77
CA PHE A 65 14.38 2.54 11.56
C PHE A 65 15.40 3.48 10.92
N PRO A 66 15.29 4.80 11.16
CA PRO A 66 16.26 5.75 10.68
C PRO A 66 17.64 5.52 11.33
N VAL A 67 18.69 5.77 10.56
CA VAL A 67 20.08 5.79 11.07
C VAL A 67 20.75 7.09 10.67
N ALA A 68 21.64 7.58 11.52
CA ALA A 68 22.46 8.77 11.26
C ALA A 68 23.89 8.32 10.99
N LEU A 69 24.21 8.08 9.72
CA LEU A 69 25.57 7.77 9.29
C LEU A 69 26.31 9.04 8.87
N GLU A 70 27.49 9.24 9.45
CA GLU A 70 28.41 10.29 9.03
C GLU A 70 28.87 10.08 7.57
N PRO A 71 29.30 11.15 6.87
CA PRO A 71 29.69 11.05 5.47
C PRO A 71 30.82 10.06 5.17
N TRP A 72 31.64 9.73 6.16
CA TRP A 72 32.76 8.79 6.05
C TRP A 72 32.43 7.37 6.53
N HIS A 73 31.28 7.12 7.15
CA HIS A 73 30.87 5.77 7.52
C HIS A 73 30.53 4.95 6.27
N ASP A 74 31.04 3.72 6.22
CA ASP A 74 30.64 2.72 5.22
C ASP A 74 29.38 2.01 5.72
N PRO A 75 28.22 2.13 5.06
CA PRO A 75 27.00 1.41 5.45
C PRO A 75 27.16 -0.12 5.41
N ARG A 76 28.23 -0.65 4.78
CA ARG A 76 28.56 -2.09 4.72
C ARG A 76 29.21 -2.65 5.97
N THR A 77 29.62 -1.78 6.91
CA THR A 77 30.17 -2.21 8.20
C THR A 77 29.11 -2.11 9.30
N LEU A 78 27.84 -1.86 8.92
CA LEU A 78 26.76 -1.69 9.86
C LEU A 78 26.31 -3.03 10.43
N ASP A 79 26.30 -3.09 11.75
CA ASP A 79 25.86 -4.25 12.52
C ASP A 79 24.54 -3.94 13.22
N VAL A 80 23.58 -4.87 13.18
CA VAL A 80 22.34 -4.75 13.94
C VAL A 80 22.39 -5.70 15.14
N ARG A 81 22.13 -5.17 16.33
CA ARG A 81 22.15 -5.90 17.60
C ARG A 81 20.81 -5.78 18.31
N LEU A 82 20.40 -6.80 19.06
CA LEU A 82 19.24 -6.69 19.94
C LEU A 82 19.65 -5.88 21.18
N ASP A 83 18.81 -4.93 21.61
CA ASP A 83 19.09 -4.11 22.79
C ASP A 83 19.25 -4.99 24.05
N GLY A 84 20.24 -4.68 24.88
CA GLY A 84 20.61 -5.49 26.05
C GLY A 84 21.20 -6.87 25.73
N SER A 85 21.55 -7.16 24.47
CA SER A 85 22.13 -8.43 24.04
C SER A 85 23.50 -8.25 23.39
N THR A 86 24.37 -9.25 23.53
CA THR A 86 25.62 -9.38 22.75
C THR A 86 25.39 -9.98 21.37
N LEU A 87 24.13 -10.28 21.01
CA LEU A 87 23.81 -10.89 19.74
C LEU A 87 23.87 -9.89 18.59
N GLN A 88 24.64 -10.24 17.57
CA GLN A 88 24.92 -9.42 16.41
C GLN A 88 24.47 -10.14 15.13
N LEU A 89 23.63 -9.48 14.34
CA LEU A 89 23.38 -9.86 12.95
C LEU A 89 24.53 -9.31 12.11
N LYS A 90 25.46 -10.18 11.73
CA LYS A 90 26.56 -9.81 10.83
C LYS A 90 26.07 -9.81 9.39
N GLN A 91 26.50 -8.80 8.65
CA GLN A 91 26.13 -8.51 7.27
C GLN A 91 26.73 -9.49 6.23
N ALA A 92 27.21 -10.67 6.63
CA ALA A 92 28.10 -11.53 5.84
C ALA A 92 27.57 -11.90 4.43
N ASP A 93 26.24 -11.94 4.25
CA ASP A 93 25.57 -12.18 2.95
C ASP A 93 24.56 -11.08 2.56
N ALA A 94 24.51 -9.96 3.28
CA ALA A 94 23.55 -8.90 2.95
C ALA A 94 23.98 -8.19 1.66
N ARG A 95 23.12 -8.26 0.64
CA ARG A 95 23.34 -7.51 -0.60
C ARG A 95 23.00 -6.04 -0.35
N LEU A 96 23.84 -5.11 -0.82
CA LEU A 96 23.41 -3.73 -1.02
C LEU A 96 22.41 -3.73 -2.17
N VAL A 97 21.14 -3.86 -1.82
CA VAL A 97 20.06 -3.89 -2.79
C VAL A 97 19.77 -2.45 -3.21
N PRO A 98 19.87 -2.08 -4.51
CA PRO A 98 19.39 -0.79 -5.00
C PRO A 98 17.98 -0.49 -4.46
N ARG A 99 17.66 0.80 -4.26
CA ARG A 99 16.40 1.28 -3.67
C ARG A 99 15.14 0.65 -4.31
N ASP A 100 15.25 0.21 -5.56
CA ASP A 100 14.16 -0.36 -6.38
C ASP A 100 14.07 -1.90 -6.33
N SER A 101 14.97 -2.57 -5.62
CA SER A 101 15.06 -4.04 -5.58
C SER A 101 14.47 -4.65 -4.30
N VAL A 102 13.44 -3.98 -3.78
CA VAL A 102 12.50 -4.58 -2.85
C VAL A 102 11.90 -5.82 -3.54
N GLY A 103 12.18 -7.01 -2.99
CA GLY A 103 11.82 -8.30 -3.59
C GLY A 103 10.32 -8.45 -3.83
N GLU A 104 9.92 -9.37 -4.72
CA GLU A 104 8.52 -9.67 -5.05
C GLU A 104 7.63 -9.85 -3.81
N ASP A 105 8.19 -10.37 -2.72
CA ASP A 105 7.52 -10.61 -1.45
C ASP A 105 7.12 -9.32 -0.70
N ARG A 106 7.88 -8.22 -0.83
CA ARG A 106 7.44 -6.92 -0.32
C ARG A 106 6.41 -6.26 -1.23
N ARG A 107 6.28 -6.69 -2.49
CA ARG A 107 5.30 -6.17 -3.46
C ARG A 107 3.86 -6.63 -3.15
N ARG A 108 3.69 -7.65 -2.30
CA ARG A 108 2.39 -8.20 -1.84
C ARG A 108 1.95 -7.71 -0.45
N GLN A 109 2.78 -6.93 0.25
CA GLN A 109 2.50 -6.51 1.63
C GLN A 109 1.16 -5.76 1.76
N GLY A 110 0.31 -6.21 2.69
CA GLY A 110 -0.92 -5.54 3.09
C GLY A 110 -2.14 -5.78 2.20
N ARG A 111 -2.05 -6.69 1.22
CA ARG A 111 -3.17 -6.99 0.29
C ARG A 111 -3.59 -8.46 0.27
N ASP A 112 -2.76 -9.35 0.81
CA ASP A 112 -3.13 -10.76 0.97
C ASP A 112 -4.23 -10.92 2.03
N PRO A 113 -5.25 -11.78 1.81
CA PRO A 113 -6.32 -12.01 2.77
C PRO A 113 -5.84 -12.40 4.18
N ALA A 114 -4.75 -13.17 4.30
CA ALA A 114 -4.22 -13.55 5.61
C ALA A 114 -3.53 -12.37 6.31
N ALA A 115 -2.82 -11.53 5.55
CA ALA A 115 -2.22 -10.30 6.08
C ALA A 115 -3.30 -9.31 6.56
N LEU A 116 -4.37 -9.13 5.78
CA LEU A 116 -5.50 -8.28 6.15
C LEU A 116 -6.23 -8.79 7.39
N ALA A 117 -6.47 -10.10 7.47
CA ALA A 117 -7.11 -10.73 8.64
C ALA A 117 -6.27 -10.53 9.90
N PHE A 118 -4.96 -10.74 9.80
CA PHE A 118 -4.01 -10.49 10.89
C PHE A 118 -4.02 -9.02 11.36
N MET A 119 -4.00 -8.06 10.43
CA MET A 119 -4.08 -6.63 10.75
C MET A 119 -5.40 -6.27 11.44
N HIS A 120 -6.51 -6.90 11.04
CA HIS A 120 -7.81 -6.72 11.69
C HIS A 120 -7.83 -7.29 13.10
N GLU A 121 -7.32 -8.51 13.32
CA GLU A 121 -7.25 -9.17 14.63
C GLU A 121 -6.42 -8.37 15.65
N ARG A 122 -5.39 -7.67 15.18
CA ARG A 122 -4.53 -6.80 16.00
C ARG A 122 -5.11 -5.39 16.21
N GLY A 123 -6.28 -5.09 15.63
CA GLY A 123 -6.98 -3.81 15.77
C GLY A 123 -6.39 -2.66 14.93
N TRP A 124 -5.51 -2.95 13.96
CA TRP A 124 -4.91 -1.93 13.10
C TRP A 124 -5.84 -1.48 11.97
N LEU A 125 -6.74 -2.37 11.58
CA LEU A 125 -7.84 -2.07 10.67
C LEU A 125 -9.14 -2.17 11.43
N SER A 126 -9.99 -1.16 11.29
CA SER A 126 -11.40 -1.30 11.62
C SER A 126 -12.03 -2.38 10.73
N ARG A 127 -13.16 -2.97 11.17
CA ARG A 127 -13.89 -3.95 10.37
C ARG A 127 -14.22 -3.41 8.98
N ALA A 128 -14.63 -2.15 8.88
CA ALA A 128 -14.98 -1.51 7.61
C ALA A 128 -13.77 -1.41 6.67
N GLN A 129 -12.60 -1.05 7.20
CA GLN A 129 -11.36 -0.95 6.42
C GLN A 129 -10.89 -2.34 5.95
N PHE A 130 -10.98 -3.35 6.81
CA PHE A 130 -10.66 -4.73 6.45
C PHE A 130 -11.54 -5.24 5.30
N GLU A 131 -12.86 -5.06 5.40
CA GLU A 131 -13.81 -5.48 4.35
C GLU A 131 -13.57 -4.70 3.05
N ALA A 132 -13.27 -3.41 3.12
CA ALA A 132 -12.97 -2.60 1.94
C ALA A 132 -11.70 -3.06 1.22
N LEU A 133 -10.61 -3.28 1.98
CA LEU A 133 -9.33 -3.81 1.47
C LEU A 133 -9.50 -5.19 0.83
N LYS A 134 -10.23 -6.07 1.51
CA LYS A 134 -10.53 -7.40 1.02
C LYS A 134 -11.37 -7.37 -0.25
N THR A 135 -12.47 -6.62 -0.25
CA THR A 135 -13.39 -6.51 -1.41
C THR A 135 -12.66 -5.97 -2.64
N LEU A 136 -11.87 -4.90 -2.48
CA LEU A 136 -11.09 -4.37 -3.60
C LEU A 136 -10.02 -5.35 -4.07
N GLY A 137 -9.36 -6.06 -3.14
CA GLY A 137 -8.36 -7.08 -3.46
C GLY A 137 -8.92 -8.26 -4.22
N GLU A 138 -10.13 -8.73 -3.87
CA GLU A 138 -10.80 -9.89 -4.48
C GLU A 138 -11.48 -9.53 -5.80
N PHE A 139 -12.17 -8.39 -5.88
CA PHE A 139 -13.03 -8.06 -7.02
C PHE A 139 -12.45 -6.97 -7.94
N GLY A 140 -11.42 -6.24 -7.52
CA GLY A 140 -10.85 -5.11 -8.28
C GLY A 140 -11.71 -3.84 -8.24
N VAL A 141 -12.81 -3.86 -7.47
CA VAL A 141 -13.72 -2.72 -7.31
C VAL A 141 -14.32 -2.70 -5.91
N HIS A 142 -14.51 -1.51 -5.34
CA HIS A 142 -15.18 -1.30 -4.06
C HIS A 142 -16.05 -0.05 -4.11
N VAL A 143 -17.27 -0.13 -3.59
CA VAL A 143 -18.18 1.03 -3.52
C VAL A 143 -18.33 1.49 -2.07
N GLN A 144 -17.94 2.74 -1.84
CA GLN A 144 -18.01 3.39 -0.54
C GLN A 144 -19.17 4.38 -0.50
N ALA A 145 -20.07 4.21 0.47
CA ALA A 145 -21.09 5.20 0.76
C ALA A 145 -20.47 6.46 1.37
N LEU A 146 -20.82 7.61 0.81
CA LEU A 146 -20.33 8.93 1.20
C LEU A 146 -21.25 9.57 2.25
N ARG A 147 -20.63 10.15 3.28
CA ARG A 147 -21.28 11.00 4.26
C ARG A 147 -21.07 12.47 3.89
N LEU A 148 -21.72 12.88 2.81
CA LEU A 148 -21.70 14.28 2.36
C LEU A 148 -22.50 15.15 3.34
N GLU A 149 -21.94 16.29 3.74
CA GLU A 149 -22.66 17.22 4.60
C GLU A 149 -23.83 17.85 3.85
N THR A 150 -25.03 17.79 4.44
CA THR A 150 -26.28 18.30 3.85
C THR A 150 -26.25 19.81 3.55
N ARG A 151 -25.22 20.53 4.01
CA ARG A 151 -25.03 21.97 3.81
C ARG A 151 -24.20 22.33 2.57
N SER A 152 -23.44 21.39 1.99
CA SER A 152 -22.70 21.61 0.75
C SER A 152 -23.68 21.77 -0.41
N ARG A 153 -24.00 23.03 -0.74
CA ARG A 153 -24.89 23.38 -1.86
C ARG A 153 -24.11 23.66 -3.15
N MET A 154 -22.83 23.99 -3.04
CA MET A 154 -21.98 24.27 -4.20
C MET A 154 -21.25 23.01 -4.65
N HIS A 155 -21.07 22.88 -5.97
CA HIS A 155 -20.45 21.70 -6.57
C HIS A 155 -18.99 21.50 -6.12
N ALA A 156 -18.25 22.59 -5.96
CA ALA A 156 -16.86 22.57 -5.50
C ALA A 156 -16.74 21.96 -4.09
N ASP A 157 -17.59 22.39 -3.15
CA ASP A 157 -17.59 21.87 -1.77
C ASP A 157 -17.85 20.35 -1.74
N LEU A 158 -18.76 19.86 -2.60
CA LEU A 158 -19.04 18.43 -2.73
C LEU A 158 -17.82 17.66 -3.26
N ILE A 159 -17.12 18.20 -4.26
CA ILE A 159 -15.91 17.58 -4.80
C ILE A 159 -14.82 17.51 -3.73
N GLU A 160 -14.65 18.56 -2.93
CA GLU A 160 -13.67 18.59 -1.84
C GLU A 160 -13.98 17.53 -0.75
N ASP A 161 -15.25 17.40 -0.36
CA ASP A 161 -15.70 16.36 0.57
C ASP A 161 -15.42 14.94 0.04
N VAL A 162 -15.69 14.72 -1.25
CA VAL A 162 -15.42 13.44 -1.91
C VAL A 162 -13.92 13.21 -2.02
N ALA A 163 -13.14 14.22 -2.38
CA ALA A 163 -11.68 14.15 -2.51
C ALA A 163 -11.01 13.76 -1.20
N ARG A 164 -11.46 14.34 -0.07
CA ARG A 164 -10.99 13.96 1.26
C ARG A 164 -11.26 12.48 1.54
N THR A 165 -12.48 12.03 1.28
CA THR A 165 -12.85 10.61 1.47
C THR A 165 -12.04 9.70 0.54
N ALA A 166 -11.88 10.08 -0.72
CA ALA A 166 -11.10 9.34 -1.70
C ALA A 166 -9.62 9.26 -1.30
N GLY A 167 -9.03 10.36 -0.80
CA GLY A 167 -7.67 10.41 -0.30
C GLY A 167 -7.44 9.44 0.86
N GLU A 168 -8.29 9.49 1.89
CA GLU A 168 -8.20 8.57 3.04
C GLU A 168 -8.27 7.10 2.62
N GLN A 169 -9.18 6.77 1.69
CA GLN A 169 -9.30 5.41 1.19
C GLN A 169 -8.09 5.02 0.34
N LEU A 170 -7.72 5.82 -0.66
CA LEU A 170 -6.61 5.51 -1.56
C LEU A 170 -5.29 5.39 -0.81
N GLU A 171 -5.02 6.25 0.17
CA GLU A 171 -3.82 6.14 1.02
C GLU A 171 -3.80 4.81 1.78
N LEU A 172 -4.94 4.38 2.31
CA LEU A 172 -5.09 3.08 2.95
C LEU A 172 -4.85 1.92 1.96
N PHE A 173 -5.39 1.96 0.74
CA PHE A 173 -5.18 0.90 -0.26
C PHE A 173 -3.76 0.85 -0.82
N LEU A 174 -3.12 2.01 -0.95
CA LEU A 174 -1.75 2.12 -1.44
C LEU A 174 -0.72 1.88 -0.31
N MET A 175 -1.14 1.92 0.97
CA MET A 175 -0.32 1.74 2.17
C MET A 175 0.91 2.67 2.21
N GLN A 176 0.78 3.86 1.60
CA GLN A 176 1.85 4.87 1.52
C GLN A 176 1.23 6.27 1.36
N PRO A 177 1.92 7.34 1.80
CA PRO A 177 1.44 8.71 1.62
C PRO A 177 1.25 9.08 0.14
N ILE A 178 0.18 9.82 -0.14
CA ILE A 178 -0.19 10.27 -1.49
C ILE A 178 -0.68 11.72 -1.48
N GLU A 179 -0.62 12.36 -2.64
CA GLU A 179 -1.43 13.53 -2.97
C GLU A 179 -2.57 13.12 -3.90
N ILE A 180 -3.71 13.81 -3.84
CA ILE A 180 -4.84 13.55 -4.73
C ILE A 180 -4.90 14.64 -5.81
N GLU A 181 -4.76 14.22 -7.07
CA GLU A 181 -5.13 15.04 -8.21
C GLU A 181 -6.62 14.82 -8.51
N ILE A 182 -7.36 15.92 -8.67
CA ILE A 182 -8.78 15.92 -9.00
C ILE A 182 -8.94 16.26 -10.48
N VAL A 183 -9.43 15.31 -11.27
CA VAL A 183 -9.67 15.50 -12.71
C VAL A 183 -11.18 15.48 -12.96
N GLU A 184 -11.75 16.64 -13.22
CA GLU A 184 -13.17 16.79 -13.57
C GLU A 184 -13.43 16.57 -15.06
N GLY A 185 -14.61 16.03 -15.39
CA GLY A 185 -15.02 15.84 -16.78
C GLY A 185 -14.25 14.76 -17.53
N ALA A 186 -13.53 13.89 -16.83
CA ALA A 186 -12.85 12.74 -17.41
C ALA A 186 -13.86 11.71 -17.94
N GLY A 187 -13.49 11.02 -19.01
CA GLY A 187 -14.26 9.93 -19.59
C GLY A 187 -13.54 8.59 -19.51
N PRO A 188 -14.21 7.49 -19.94
CA PRO A 188 -13.61 6.15 -19.95
C PRO A 188 -12.31 6.05 -20.75
N ALA A 189 -12.14 6.88 -21.78
CA ALA A 189 -10.95 6.88 -22.62
C ALA A 189 -9.69 7.39 -21.89
N ASP A 190 -9.86 8.21 -20.84
CA ASP A 190 -8.74 8.82 -20.11
C ASP A 190 -8.12 7.84 -19.09
N LEU A 191 -8.87 6.82 -18.66
CA LEU A 191 -8.43 5.86 -17.65
C LEU A 191 -7.17 5.09 -18.05
N ALA A 192 -6.97 4.84 -19.35
CA ALA A 192 -5.76 4.19 -19.84
C ALA A 192 -4.51 5.06 -19.63
N ALA A 193 -4.64 6.39 -19.70
CA ALA A 193 -3.56 7.32 -19.41
C ALA A 193 -3.25 7.34 -17.90
N PHE A 194 -4.27 7.47 -17.06
CA PHE A 194 -4.09 7.43 -15.60
C PHE A 194 -3.44 6.12 -15.14
N ARG A 195 -3.89 4.97 -15.67
CA ARG A 195 -3.28 3.67 -15.41
C ARG A 195 -1.78 3.67 -15.71
N ARG A 196 -1.39 4.13 -16.90
CA ARG A 196 0.02 4.17 -17.33
C ARG A 196 0.85 5.06 -16.41
N GLU A 197 0.36 6.23 -16.08
CA GLU A 197 1.06 7.18 -15.21
C GLU A 197 1.17 6.66 -13.77
N MET A 198 0.10 6.07 -13.24
CA MET A 198 0.11 5.42 -11.93
C MET A 198 1.09 4.26 -11.88
N ARG A 199 1.15 3.43 -12.92
CA ARG A 199 2.14 2.34 -13.00
C ARG A 199 3.57 2.88 -13.06
N ALA A 200 3.79 4.03 -13.69
CA ALA A 200 5.10 4.68 -13.68
C ALA A 200 5.45 5.27 -12.29
N ALA A 201 4.49 5.93 -11.65
CA ALA A 201 4.66 6.55 -10.32
C ALA A 201 4.71 5.51 -9.20
N PHE A 202 3.97 4.42 -9.30
CA PHE A 202 3.83 3.41 -8.27
C PHE A 202 3.92 2.01 -8.91
N PRO A 203 5.12 1.59 -9.35
CA PRO A 203 5.29 0.35 -10.11
C PRO A 203 4.89 -0.92 -9.35
N PHE A 204 4.79 -0.84 -8.02
CA PHE A 204 4.55 -1.99 -7.15
C PHE A 204 3.20 -1.95 -6.43
N VAL A 205 2.29 -1.06 -6.82
CA VAL A 205 0.91 -1.04 -6.30
C VAL A 205 -0.09 -1.15 -7.45
N PRO A 206 -1.29 -1.70 -7.20
CA PRO A 206 -2.40 -1.64 -8.14
C PRO A 206 -2.76 -0.19 -8.48
N PRO A 207 -3.06 0.12 -9.74
CA PRO A 207 -3.40 1.45 -10.20
C PRO A 207 -4.85 1.79 -9.84
N ILE A 208 -5.11 1.99 -8.54
CA ILE A 208 -6.46 2.25 -8.03
C ILE A 208 -6.77 3.74 -8.10
N VAL A 209 -7.94 4.08 -8.62
CA VAL A 209 -8.48 5.45 -8.65
C VAL A 209 -9.84 5.53 -7.98
N GLY A 210 -10.22 6.71 -7.52
CA GLY A 210 -11.58 7.01 -7.09
C GLY A 210 -12.41 7.63 -8.21
N LEU A 211 -13.64 7.16 -8.41
CA LEU A 211 -14.59 7.65 -9.40
C LEU A 211 -15.84 8.20 -8.70
N TRP A 212 -16.27 9.40 -9.08
CA TRP A 212 -17.50 10.01 -8.60
C TRP A 212 -18.14 10.88 -9.67
N ALA A 213 -19.46 11.01 -9.64
CA ALA A 213 -20.20 11.90 -10.51
C ALA A 213 -21.36 12.53 -9.75
N LYS A 214 -21.86 13.68 -10.25
CA LYS A 214 -23.00 14.37 -9.65
C LYS A 214 -24.31 13.57 -9.78
N SER A 215 -24.45 12.84 -10.88
CA SER A 215 -25.54 11.88 -11.12
C SER A 215 -25.05 10.47 -10.88
N ARG A 216 -25.98 9.55 -10.65
CA ARG A 216 -25.67 8.13 -10.61
C ARG A 216 -25.26 7.62 -11.99
N LEU A 217 -24.10 6.98 -12.06
CA LEU A 217 -23.54 6.33 -13.24
C LEU A 217 -23.23 4.85 -12.91
N HIS A 218 -23.02 4.04 -13.95
CA HIS A 218 -22.75 2.61 -13.80
C HIS A 218 -21.53 2.17 -14.61
N VAL A 219 -20.78 1.24 -14.02
CA VAL A 219 -19.65 0.55 -14.66
C VAL A 219 -19.79 -0.94 -14.43
N GLN A 220 -19.58 -1.73 -15.47
CA GLN A 220 -19.44 -3.17 -15.37
C GLN A 220 -17.98 -3.52 -15.15
N VAL A 221 -17.70 -4.36 -14.15
CA VAL A 221 -16.34 -4.81 -13.82
C VAL A 221 -16.30 -6.34 -13.91
N ALA A 222 -15.34 -6.86 -14.66
CA ALA A 222 -15.01 -8.28 -14.66
C ALA A 222 -14.21 -8.59 -13.38
N GLU A 223 -14.91 -9.02 -12.34
CA GLU A 223 -14.33 -9.27 -11.03
C GLU A 223 -13.14 -10.25 -11.11
N GLY A 224 -12.06 -9.95 -10.38
CA GLY A 224 -10.86 -10.79 -10.32
C GLY A 224 -9.91 -10.66 -11.51
N SER A 225 -10.32 -10.03 -12.61
CA SER A 225 -9.51 -9.93 -13.84
C SER A 225 -8.24 -9.07 -13.71
N HIS A 226 -8.13 -8.25 -12.66
CA HIS A 226 -6.92 -7.51 -12.31
C HIS A 226 -5.75 -8.44 -11.92
N HIS A 227 -6.03 -9.68 -11.54
CA HIS A 227 -4.99 -10.68 -11.25
C HIS A 227 -4.33 -11.27 -12.50
N ASP A 228 -4.98 -11.19 -13.66
CA ASP A 228 -4.53 -11.87 -14.88
C ASP A 228 -3.33 -11.17 -15.55
N GLY A 229 -2.94 -9.97 -15.09
CA GLY A 229 -1.81 -9.21 -15.62
C GLY A 229 -1.98 -8.73 -17.07
N THR A 230 -3.11 -9.03 -17.71
CA THR A 230 -3.45 -8.65 -19.08
C THR A 230 -3.93 -7.19 -19.19
N GLY A 231 -4.39 -6.62 -18.06
CA GLY A 231 -4.47 -5.18 -17.83
C GLY A 231 -5.55 -4.43 -18.60
N GLY A 232 -6.57 -3.94 -17.89
CA GLY A 232 -7.48 -2.87 -18.35
C GLY A 232 -8.26 -3.17 -19.63
N GLY A 233 -8.66 -4.44 -19.80
CA GLY A 233 -9.48 -4.89 -20.93
C GLY A 233 -10.94 -4.47 -20.83
N ARG A 234 -11.70 -4.69 -21.90
CA ARG A 234 -13.16 -4.54 -21.84
C ARG A 234 -13.75 -5.68 -21.00
N ALA A 235 -14.58 -5.37 -20.01
CA ALA A 235 -15.30 -6.39 -19.25
C ALA A 235 -16.21 -7.21 -20.19
N VAL A 236 -16.05 -8.53 -20.19
CA VAL A 236 -16.99 -9.47 -20.82
C VAL A 236 -17.72 -10.20 -19.70
N GLY A 237 -19.02 -9.93 -19.54
CA GLY A 237 -19.82 -10.53 -18.46
C GLY A 237 -19.54 -9.96 -17.07
N GLY A 238 -19.19 -8.67 -16.97
CA GLY A 238 -18.90 -8.01 -15.70
C GLY A 238 -20.14 -7.76 -14.83
N VAL A 239 -19.92 -7.65 -13.51
CA VAL A 239 -20.92 -7.25 -12.53
C VAL A 239 -21.07 -5.73 -12.56
N GLU A 240 -22.31 -5.25 -12.47
CA GLU A 240 -22.62 -3.83 -12.54
C GLU A 240 -22.50 -3.13 -11.18
N TYR A 241 -21.76 -2.03 -11.16
CA TYR A 241 -21.52 -1.19 -10.00
C TYR A 241 -21.99 0.24 -10.26
N GLY A 242 -22.82 0.76 -9.36
CA GLY A 242 -23.28 2.15 -9.40
C GLY A 242 -22.40 3.08 -8.57
N PHE A 243 -22.08 4.24 -9.12
CA PHE A 243 -21.28 5.28 -8.46
C PHE A 243 -21.84 6.67 -8.73
N GLY A 244 -21.34 7.68 -8.02
CA GLY A 244 -21.87 9.04 -8.03
C GLY A 244 -22.92 9.30 -6.97
N GLU A 245 -23.34 10.57 -6.88
CA GLU A 245 -24.14 11.13 -5.81
C GLU A 245 -23.53 10.85 -4.43
N ARG A 246 -24.02 9.81 -3.74
CA ARG A 246 -23.58 9.39 -2.41
C ARG A 246 -22.65 8.18 -2.44
N HIS A 247 -22.09 7.82 -3.58
CA HIS A 247 -21.25 6.63 -3.73
C HIS A 247 -19.95 7.00 -4.44
N LEU A 248 -18.83 6.76 -3.77
CA LEU A 248 -17.50 6.77 -4.35
C LEU A 248 -17.18 5.35 -4.78
N LEU A 249 -16.73 5.17 -6.02
CA LEU A 249 -16.27 3.87 -6.50
C LEU A 249 -14.75 3.89 -6.60
N LEU A 250 -14.10 2.93 -5.94
CA LEU A 250 -12.69 2.67 -6.08
C LEU A 250 -12.52 1.57 -7.12
N LEU A 251 -11.70 1.83 -8.13
CA LEU A 251 -11.50 0.93 -9.26
C LEU A 251 -10.01 0.64 -9.43
N ASP A 252 -9.63 -0.63 -9.41
CA ASP A 252 -8.36 -1.09 -9.94
C ASP A 252 -8.40 -0.99 -11.47
N LEU A 253 -7.58 -0.11 -12.05
CA LEU A 253 -7.55 0.10 -13.49
C LEU A 253 -6.97 -1.09 -14.28
N ASP A 254 -6.39 -2.09 -13.61
CA ASP A 254 -6.05 -3.36 -14.27
C ASP A 254 -7.25 -4.29 -14.42
N ALA A 255 -8.32 -4.10 -13.65
CA ALA A 255 -9.55 -4.85 -13.82
C ALA A 255 -10.19 -4.53 -15.17
N GLY A 256 -10.71 -5.54 -15.84
CA GLY A 256 -11.52 -5.36 -17.03
C GLY A 256 -12.79 -4.60 -16.68
N HIS A 257 -13.04 -3.48 -17.34
CA HIS A 257 -14.19 -2.62 -17.03
C HIS A 257 -14.87 -2.10 -18.28
N THR A 258 -16.16 -1.76 -18.18
CA THR A 258 -16.95 -1.20 -19.28
C THR A 258 -18.00 -0.26 -18.72
N PHE A 259 -17.94 0.99 -19.15
CA PHE A 259 -18.89 2.01 -18.75
C PHE A 259 -20.14 1.96 -19.63
N LEU A 260 -21.32 2.13 -19.03
CA LEU A 260 -22.57 2.31 -19.78
C LEU A 260 -22.59 3.68 -20.48
N GLU A 261 -23.44 3.85 -21.50
CA GLU A 261 -23.45 5.06 -22.35
C GLU A 261 -23.61 6.37 -21.55
N GLU A 262 -24.35 6.32 -20.45
CA GLU A 262 -24.61 7.44 -19.55
C GLU A 262 -23.31 8.03 -18.97
N ALA A 263 -22.30 7.20 -18.72
CA ALA A 263 -21.03 7.67 -18.18
C ALA A 263 -20.14 8.40 -19.19
N ARG A 264 -20.56 8.49 -20.46
CA ARG A 264 -19.92 9.36 -21.46
C ARG A 264 -20.13 10.84 -21.19
N SER A 265 -21.07 11.21 -20.32
CA SER A 265 -21.25 12.60 -19.86
C SER A 265 -20.08 13.12 -19.02
N GLY A 266 -19.14 12.25 -18.67
CA GLY A 266 -17.98 12.55 -17.86
C GLY A 266 -18.22 12.35 -16.36
N PHE A 267 -17.14 12.14 -15.63
CA PHE A 267 -17.10 11.98 -14.18
C PHE A 267 -15.82 12.60 -13.61
N THR A 268 -15.77 12.75 -12.29
CA THR A 268 -14.58 13.17 -11.56
C THR A 268 -13.75 11.95 -11.21
N VAL A 269 -12.45 12.02 -11.49
CA VAL A 269 -11.46 11.00 -11.11
C VAL A 269 -10.52 11.58 -10.05
N PHE A 270 -10.34 10.84 -8.97
CA PHE A 270 -9.35 11.11 -7.93
C PHE A 270 -8.15 10.21 -8.18
N VAL A 271 -7.07 10.80 -8.71
CA VAL A 271 -5.86 10.09 -9.10
C VAL A 271 -4.80 10.30 -8.02
N PRO A 272 -4.32 9.24 -7.37
CA PRO A 272 -3.25 9.38 -6.39
C PRO A 272 -1.92 9.68 -7.11
N ARG A 273 -1.15 10.60 -6.55
CA ARG A 273 0.17 11.06 -7.01
C ARG A 273 1.17 10.96 -5.87
N ARG A 274 2.47 10.91 -6.21
CA ARG A 274 3.52 10.98 -5.19
C ARG A 274 3.55 12.39 -4.61
N PRO A 275 3.70 12.55 -3.29
CA PRO A 275 3.89 13.87 -2.69
C PRO A 275 5.10 14.60 -3.29
N ALA A 276 4.98 15.91 -3.49
CA ALA A 276 6.12 16.71 -3.92
C ALA A 276 7.21 16.68 -2.83
N THR A 277 8.42 16.24 -3.19
CA THR A 277 9.61 16.24 -2.31
C THR A 277 10.22 17.62 -2.17
#